data_AF-A0A067C7S1-F1
#
_entry.id   AF-A0A067C7S1-F1
#
_cell.length_a   1.000
_cell.length_b   1.000
_cell.length_c   1.000
_cell.angle_alpha   90.00
_cell.angle_beta   90.00
_cell.angle_gamma   90.00
#
_symmetry.space_group_name_H-M   'P 1'
#
loop_
_entity.id
_entity.type
_entity.pdbx_description
1 polymer ?
#
loop_
_entity_poly.entity_id
_entity_poly.type
_entity_poly.pdbx_seq_one_letter_code
_entity_poly.pdbx_strand_id
1 'polypeptide(L)'
;MADYSSNQGHDFAEDEEEETISADLGGSYEENKLDEAMGVIQDVLIDPSFVQMQNDFCETHCDCFDDASENKLIYMDLFREYTNLIENFLEARLKEAIDDFSMDALCSMIQEHEDEMTGDVIDVLMSCADFDEFKSLMLSFKSHQATLFQIHGDSLVCG
;
A
#
# COMPACT_ATOMS: atom_id res chain seq x y z
N MET A 1 40.47 -20.41 52.54
CA MET A 1 41.47 -19.99 51.54
C MET A 1 41.41 -21.04 50.44
N ALA A 2 41.13 -20.62 49.21
CA ALA A 2 40.78 -21.44 48.06
C ALA A 2 41.93 -22.39 47.64
N ASP A 3 41.62 -23.47 46.90
CA ASP A 3 41.83 -23.49 45.43
C ASP A 3 41.68 -24.89 44.75
N TYR A 4 41.12 -24.84 43.54
CA TYR A 4 41.31 -25.68 42.33
C TYR A 4 40.66 -27.08 42.13
N SER A 5 39.60 -27.05 41.31
CA SER A 5 39.42 -27.72 40.00
C SER A 5 39.69 -29.23 39.80
N SER A 6 38.67 -29.97 39.33
CA SER A 6 38.56 -30.44 37.93
C SER A 6 37.38 -31.42 37.69
N ASN A 7 36.42 -30.95 36.89
CA ASN A 7 35.68 -31.60 35.78
C ASN A 7 35.70 -33.14 35.60
N GLN A 8 34.52 -33.77 35.42
CA GLN A 8 34.02 -34.34 34.14
C GLN A 8 32.75 -35.22 34.29
N GLY A 9 31.84 -35.12 33.30
CA GLY A 9 30.78 -36.09 32.96
C GLY A 9 29.36 -35.62 33.34
N HIS A 10 28.71 -34.73 32.58
CA HIS A 10 28.06 -34.95 31.28
C HIS A 10 26.96 -36.03 31.34
N ASP A 11 25.75 -35.59 31.68
CA ASP A 11 24.49 -36.08 31.11
C ASP A 11 23.41 -35.02 31.42
N PHE A 12 23.47 -33.90 30.69
CA PHE A 12 22.33 -33.00 30.60
C PHE A 12 21.47 -33.60 29.50
N ALA A 13 20.37 -34.25 29.88
CA ALA A 13 19.24 -34.45 28.99
C ALA A 13 18.66 -33.06 28.72
N GLU A 14 19.22 -32.38 27.73
CA GLU A 14 18.52 -31.32 27.01
C GLU A 14 17.45 -32.05 26.20
N ASP A 15 16.23 -32.07 26.75
CA ASP A 15 15.04 -32.30 25.93
C ASP A 15 14.98 -31.08 25.02
N GLU A 16 15.56 -31.25 23.83
CA GLU A 16 15.40 -30.35 22.70
C GLU A 16 13.88 -30.25 22.49
N GLU A 17 13.28 -29.17 22.96
CA GLU A 17 12.01 -28.71 22.45
C GLU A 17 12.26 -28.48 20.95
N GLU A 18 11.99 -29.51 20.14
CA GLU A 18 11.84 -29.38 18.70
C GLU A 18 10.82 -28.25 18.52
N GLU A 19 11.31 -27.03 18.28
CA GLU A 19 10.49 -26.02 17.65
C GLU A 19 10.03 -26.65 16.34
N THR A 20 8.77 -27.07 16.34
CA THR A 20 8.06 -27.45 15.14
C THR A 20 8.07 -26.21 14.27
N ILE A 21 9.09 -26.11 13.41
CA ILE A 21 9.11 -25.20 12.29
C ILE A 21 7.94 -25.67 11.44
N SER A 22 6.78 -25.06 11.67
CA SER A 22 5.63 -25.20 10.79
C SER A 22 6.09 -24.63 9.47
N ALA A 23 6.60 -25.52 8.62
CA ALA A 23 6.80 -25.29 7.21
C ALA A 23 5.40 -25.19 6.58
N ASP A 24 4.68 -24.12 6.91
CA ASP A 24 3.52 -23.67 6.18
C ASP A 24 4.07 -23.07 4.88
N LEU A 25 4.36 -23.94 3.92
CA LEU A 25 4.87 -23.58 2.59
C LEU A 25 3.71 -23.19 1.65
N GLY A 26 2.68 -22.56 2.18
CA GLY A 26 1.58 -22.01 1.40
C GLY A 26 0.52 -21.47 2.33
N GLY A 27 0.41 -20.14 2.40
CA GLY A 27 -0.68 -19.48 3.11
C GLY A 27 -2.04 -20.00 2.66
N SER A 28 -3.07 -19.68 3.41
CA SER A 28 -4.44 -20.05 3.05
C SER A 28 -4.78 -19.62 1.62
N TYR A 29 -5.77 -20.25 0.98
CA TYR A 29 -6.19 -19.87 -0.38
C TYR A 29 -6.54 -18.38 -0.49
N GLU A 30 -7.06 -17.79 0.59
CA GLU A 30 -7.38 -16.37 0.68
C GLU A 30 -6.12 -15.51 0.87
N GLU A 31 -5.16 -15.93 1.70
CA GLU A 31 -3.85 -15.26 1.84
C GLU A 31 -3.09 -15.21 0.51
N ASN A 32 -3.06 -16.32 -0.24
CA ASN A 32 -2.41 -16.34 -1.55
C ASN A 32 -3.07 -15.40 -2.57
N LYS A 33 -4.39 -15.17 -2.45
CA LYS A 33 -5.13 -14.23 -3.31
C LYS A 33 -4.89 -12.78 -2.92
N LEU A 34 -4.81 -12.52 -1.62
CA LEU A 34 -4.47 -11.19 -1.11
C LEU A 34 -3.06 -10.81 -1.56
N ASP A 35 -2.08 -11.70 -1.40
CA ASP A 35 -0.71 -11.49 -1.85
C ASP A 35 -0.63 -11.23 -3.36
N GLU A 36 -1.38 -11.99 -4.16
CA GLU A 36 -1.48 -11.79 -5.61
C GLU A 36 -2.08 -10.41 -5.96
N ALA A 37 -3.19 -10.04 -5.33
CA ALA A 37 -3.84 -8.74 -5.54
C ALA A 37 -2.94 -7.58 -5.13
N MET A 38 -2.22 -7.71 -4.02
CA MET A 38 -1.27 -6.69 -3.56
C MET A 38 -0.08 -6.54 -4.49
N GLY A 39 0.43 -7.63 -5.04
CA GLY A 39 1.46 -7.59 -6.08
C GLY A 39 0.99 -6.81 -7.31
N VAL A 40 -0.25 -7.04 -7.76
CA VAL A 40 -0.84 -6.30 -8.89
C VAL A 40 -1.01 -4.82 -8.55
N ILE A 41 -1.46 -4.48 -7.34
CA ILE A 41 -1.60 -3.09 -6.93
C ILE A 41 -0.24 -2.40 -6.85
N GLN A 42 0.77 -3.07 -6.29
CA GLN A 42 2.14 -2.56 -6.26
C GLN A 42 2.64 -2.27 -7.69
N ASP A 43 2.42 -3.20 -8.63
CA ASP A 43 2.76 -3.02 -10.04
C ASP A 43 2.03 -1.82 -10.68
N VAL A 44 0.77 -1.57 -10.30
CA VAL A 44 0.02 -0.38 -10.73
C VAL A 44 0.62 0.90 -10.16
N LEU A 45 0.99 0.92 -8.88
CA LEU A 45 1.53 2.11 -8.23
C LEU A 45 2.94 2.49 -8.70
N ILE A 46 3.67 1.57 -9.34
CA ILE A 46 4.94 1.84 -10.01
C ILE A 46 4.79 2.08 -11.52
N ASP A 47 3.58 1.89 -12.09
CA ASP A 47 3.32 2.00 -13.52
C ASP A 47 3.36 3.47 -13.97
N PRO A 48 4.22 3.85 -14.95
CA PRO A 48 4.24 5.20 -15.51
C PRO A 48 2.88 5.67 -16.06
N SER A 49 2.01 4.76 -16.49
CA SER A 49 0.67 5.09 -16.98
C SER A 49 -0.27 5.52 -15.85
N PHE A 50 -0.10 5.00 -14.63
CA PHE A 50 -0.81 5.48 -13.45
C PHE A 50 -0.40 6.91 -13.10
N VAL A 51 0.92 7.17 -13.14
CA VAL A 51 1.50 8.49 -12.92
C VAL A 51 1.02 9.50 -13.98
N GLN A 52 1.00 9.10 -15.26
CA GLN A 52 0.50 9.94 -16.35
C GLN A 52 -0.99 10.27 -16.17
N MET A 53 -1.81 9.29 -15.78
CA MET A 53 -3.24 9.49 -15.53
C MET A 53 -3.47 10.54 -14.42
N GLN A 54 -2.71 10.47 -13.32
CA GLN A 54 -2.78 11.49 -12.27
C GLN A 54 -2.34 12.87 -12.76
N ASN A 55 -1.28 12.96 -13.57
CA ASN A 55 -0.82 14.21 -14.17
C ASN A 55 -1.90 14.87 -15.04
N ASP A 56 -2.52 14.10 -15.94
CA ASP A 56 -3.53 14.61 -16.87
C ASP A 56 -4.73 15.20 -16.12
N PHE A 57 -5.14 14.53 -15.02
CA PHE A 57 -6.19 15.03 -14.14
C PHE A 57 -5.75 16.33 -13.43
N CYS A 58 -4.55 16.35 -12.85
CA CYS A 58 -4.05 17.53 -12.15
C CYS A 58 -3.89 18.73 -13.09
N GLU A 59 -3.33 18.55 -14.28
CA GLU A 59 -3.14 19.62 -15.28
C GLU A 59 -4.47 20.26 -15.67
N THR A 60 -5.54 19.46 -15.75
CA THR A 60 -6.87 19.95 -16.13
C THR A 60 -7.57 20.69 -14.99
N HIS A 61 -7.30 20.35 -13.73
CA HIS A 61 -8.13 20.76 -12.60
C HIS A 61 -7.42 21.59 -11.52
N CYS A 62 -6.08 21.65 -11.49
CA CYS A 62 -5.33 22.32 -10.42
C CYS A 62 -5.67 23.81 -10.28
N ASP A 63 -6.02 24.48 -11.38
CA ASP A 63 -6.37 25.90 -11.37
C ASP A 63 -7.61 26.23 -10.54
N CYS A 64 -8.51 25.27 -10.34
CA CYS A 64 -9.68 25.43 -9.49
C CYS A 64 -9.32 25.59 -8.00
N PHE A 65 -8.14 25.10 -7.59
CA PHE A 65 -7.71 25.05 -6.19
C PHE A 65 -6.99 26.33 -5.72
N ASP A 66 -7.18 26.65 -4.45
CA ASP A 66 -6.47 27.70 -3.72
C ASP A 66 -6.17 27.29 -2.28
N ASP A 67 -5.19 27.97 -1.70
CA ASP A 67 -4.69 27.75 -0.33
C ASP A 67 -5.58 28.43 0.73
N ALA A 68 -6.87 28.59 0.44
CA ALA A 68 -7.82 29.10 1.42
C ALA A 68 -8.16 28.00 2.44
N SER A 69 -8.42 28.41 3.69
CA SER A 69 -8.90 27.51 4.74
C SER A 69 -10.30 26.98 4.45
N GLU A 70 -11.12 27.72 3.70
CA GLU A 70 -12.45 27.31 3.29
C GLU A 70 -12.40 26.56 1.96
N ASN A 71 -12.99 25.36 1.92
CA ASN A 71 -13.03 24.54 0.72
C ASN A 71 -14.18 24.98 -0.20
N LYS A 72 -13.89 25.06 -1.51
CA LYS A 72 -14.93 25.30 -2.52
C LYS A 72 -15.77 24.03 -2.71
N LEU A 73 -17.06 24.20 -3.00
CA LEU A 73 -17.97 23.08 -3.26
C LEU A 73 -17.45 22.14 -4.37
N ILE A 74 -16.85 22.72 -5.42
CA ILE A 74 -16.28 21.97 -6.55
C ILE A 74 -15.13 21.03 -6.15
N TYR A 75 -14.46 21.26 -5.00
CA TYR A 75 -13.37 20.38 -4.55
C TYR A 75 -13.87 18.96 -4.27
N MET A 76 -15.09 18.82 -3.72
CA MET A 76 -15.69 17.51 -3.46
C MET A 76 -16.09 16.78 -4.74
N ASP A 77 -16.56 17.53 -5.74
CA ASP A 77 -16.93 16.95 -7.03
C ASP A 77 -15.68 16.43 -7.76
N LEU A 78 -14.62 17.22 -7.78
CA LEU A 78 -13.33 16.84 -8.36
C LEU A 78 -12.65 15.70 -7.58
N PHE A 79 -12.74 15.72 -6.24
CA PHE A 79 -12.21 14.62 -5.42
C PHE A 79 -12.91 13.30 -5.75
N ARG A 80 -14.24 13.30 -5.85
CA ARG A 80 -14.99 12.09 -6.27
C ARG A 80 -14.61 11.65 -7.67
N GLU A 81 -14.46 12.58 -8.61
CA GLU A 81 -14.03 12.26 -9.97
C GLU A 81 -12.64 11.62 -9.98
N TYR A 82 -11.71 12.16 -9.20
CA TYR A 82 -10.37 11.63 -9.03
C TYR A 82 -10.34 10.23 -8.39
N THR A 83 -11.07 10.04 -7.29
CA THR A 83 -11.17 8.73 -6.63
C THR A 83 -11.76 7.69 -7.57
N ASN A 84 -12.84 8.02 -8.29
CA ASN A 84 -13.41 7.12 -9.30
C ASN A 84 -12.40 6.81 -10.41
N LEU A 85 -11.59 7.78 -10.85
CA LEU A 85 -10.58 7.57 -11.88
C LEU A 85 -9.52 6.55 -11.42
N ILE A 86 -9.03 6.68 -10.19
CA ILE A 86 -8.09 5.73 -9.57
C ILE A 86 -8.72 4.35 -9.38
N GLU A 87 -9.92 4.29 -8.80
CA GLU A 87 -10.63 3.03 -8.54
C GLU A 87 -10.88 2.26 -9.84
N ASN A 88 -11.36 2.92 -10.90
CA ASN A 88 -11.57 2.29 -12.19
C ASN A 88 -10.26 1.77 -12.81
N PHE A 89 -9.16 2.50 -12.63
CA PHE A 89 -7.86 2.08 -13.14
C PHE A 89 -7.35 0.83 -12.40
N LEU A 90 -7.44 0.83 -11.07
CA LEU A 90 -7.08 -0.32 -10.23
C LEU A 90 -7.94 -1.54 -10.53
N GLU A 91 -9.27 -1.37 -10.55
CA GLU A 91 -10.21 -2.46 -10.81
C GLU A 91 -9.99 -3.09 -12.19
N ALA A 92 -9.71 -2.28 -13.22
CA ALA A 92 -9.40 -2.78 -14.55
C ALA A 92 -8.14 -3.67 -14.55
N ARG A 93 -7.09 -3.25 -13.84
CA ARG A 93 -5.82 -4.00 -13.76
C ARG A 93 -5.94 -5.26 -12.93
N LEU A 94 -6.66 -5.21 -11.82
CA LEU A 94 -6.94 -6.37 -10.98
C LEU A 94 -7.77 -7.43 -11.72
N LYS A 95 -8.80 -7.02 -12.48
CA LYS A 95 -9.59 -7.95 -13.31
C LYS A 95 -8.84 -8.52 -14.50
N GLU A 96 -7.85 -7.80 -15.02
CA GLU A 96 -6.99 -8.32 -16.11
C GLU A 96 -5.99 -9.35 -15.59
N ALA A 97 -5.49 -9.17 -14.36
CA ALA A 97 -4.49 -10.04 -13.77
C ALA A 97 -5.07 -11.26 -13.05
N ILE A 98 -6.23 -11.11 -12.40
CA ILE A 98 -6.80 -12.13 -11.50
C ILE A 98 -8.16 -12.61 -12.04
N ASP A 99 -8.22 -13.90 -12.36
CA ASP A 99 -9.47 -14.55 -12.79
C ASP A 99 -10.51 -14.55 -11.64
N ASP A 100 -11.78 -14.29 -12.00
CA ASP A 100 -12.91 -14.20 -11.06
C ASP A 100 -12.68 -13.18 -9.91
N PHE A 101 -11.94 -12.09 -10.18
CA PHE A 101 -11.68 -11.02 -9.20
C PHE A 101 -12.97 -10.33 -8.70
N SER A 102 -13.01 -10.04 -7.39
CA SER A 102 -14.07 -9.29 -6.73
C SER A 102 -13.48 -8.19 -5.85
N MET A 103 -13.84 -6.94 -6.14
CA MET A 103 -13.39 -5.78 -5.36
C MET A 103 -13.89 -5.84 -3.90
N ASP A 104 -15.15 -6.25 -3.69
CA ASP A 104 -15.73 -6.41 -2.35
C ASP A 104 -14.97 -7.45 -1.51
N ALA A 105 -14.52 -8.54 -2.14
CA ALA A 105 -13.74 -9.57 -1.46
C ALA A 105 -12.35 -9.04 -1.10
N LEU A 106 -11.69 -8.32 -2.01
CA LEU A 106 -10.41 -7.68 -1.74
C LEU A 106 -10.51 -6.68 -0.58
N CYS A 107 -11.53 -5.81 -0.57
CA CYS A 107 -11.72 -4.86 0.52
C CYS A 107 -11.92 -5.56 1.87
N SER A 108 -12.63 -6.69 1.88
CA SER A 108 -12.83 -7.47 3.11
C SER A 108 -11.51 -8.10 3.59
N MET A 109 -10.72 -8.67 2.68
CA MET A 109 -9.40 -9.23 3.00
C MET A 109 -8.43 -8.14 3.50
N ILE A 110 -8.42 -6.95 2.89
CA ILE A 110 -7.60 -5.81 3.36
C ILE A 110 -8.00 -5.41 4.79
N GLN A 111 -9.30 -5.38 5.11
CA GLN A 111 -9.77 -5.04 6.46
C GLN A 111 -9.44 -6.11 7.50
N GLU A 112 -9.45 -7.38 7.11
CA GLU A 112 -9.14 -8.50 8.01
C GLU A 112 -7.64 -8.63 8.28
N HIS A 113 -6.80 -8.24 7.33
CA HIS A 113 -5.34 -8.38 7.38
C HIS A 113 -4.59 -7.04 7.45
N GLU A 114 -5.26 -5.92 7.76
CA GLU A 114 -4.68 -4.56 7.75
C GLU A 114 -3.36 -4.47 8.54
N ASP A 115 -3.28 -5.17 9.68
CA ASP A 115 -2.09 -5.20 10.56
C ASP A 115 -0.88 -5.95 9.96
N GLU A 116 -1.09 -6.78 8.93
CA GLU A 116 -0.07 -7.67 8.33
C GLU A 116 0.45 -7.17 6.97
N MET A 117 -0.22 -6.19 6.35
CA MET A 117 0.12 -5.71 5.01
C MET A 117 1.34 -4.78 5.02
N THR A 118 2.13 -4.80 3.95
CA THR A 118 3.25 -3.87 3.77
C THR A 118 2.73 -2.43 3.75
N GLY A 119 3.15 -1.63 4.74
CA GLY A 119 2.66 -0.27 4.96
C GLY A 119 2.68 0.59 3.69
N ASP A 120 3.78 0.57 2.94
CA ASP A 120 3.98 1.48 1.81
C ASP A 120 2.91 1.40 0.71
N VAL A 121 2.40 0.20 0.40
CA VAL A 121 1.36 0.03 -0.65
C VAL A 121 0.01 0.53 -0.16
N ILE A 122 -0.37 0.13 1.06
CA ILE A 122 -1.64 0.52 1.66
C ILE A 122 -1.65 2.01 1.97
N ASP A 123 -0.56 2.56 2.50
CA ASP A 123 -0.41 3.99 2.80
C ASP A 123 -0.64 4.83 1.54
N VAL A 124 -0.04 4.45 0.40
CA VAL A 124 -0.22 5.17 -0.86
C VAL A 124 -1.67 5.07 -1.37
N LEU A 125 -2.31 3.90 -1.27
CA LEU A 125 -3.74 3.75 -1.63
C LEU A 125 -4.63 4.62 -0.74
N MET A 126 -4.37 4.64 0.57
CA MET A 126 -5.12 5.43 1.53
C MET A 126 -4.94 6.93 1.26
N SER A 127 -3.73 7.39 0.91
CA SER A 127 -3.50 8.77 0.48
C SER A 127 -4.28 9.14 -0.79
N CYS A 128 -4.48 8.21 -1.73
CA CYS A 128 -5.30 8.45 -2.92
C CYS A 128 -6.79 8.68 -2.59
N ALA A 129 -7.25 8.11 -1.47
CA ALA A 129 -8.62 8.24 -0.97
C ALA A 129 -8.75 9.27 0.17
N ASP A 130 -7.70 10.03 0.47
CA ASP A 130 -7.72 11.10 1.46
C ASP A 130 -7.90 12.47 0.78
N PHE A 131 -8.83 13.27 1.31
CA PHE A 131 -9.15 14.56 0.71
C PHE A 131 -8.06 15.61 0.94
N ASP A 132 -7.42 15.61 2.11
CA ASP A 132 -6.39 16.59 2.44
C ASP A 132 -5.10 16.32 1.64
N GLU A 133 -4.76 15.04 1.41
CA GLU A 133 -3.70 14.62 0.50
C GLU A 133 -4.02 15.02 -0.95
N PHE A 134 -5.25 14.76 -1.42
CA PHE A 134 -5.69 15.20 -2.75
C PHE A 134 -5.62 16.72 -2.94
N LYS A 135 -6.08 17.50 -1.96
CA LYS A 135 -6.00 18.97 -2.01
C LYS A 135 -4.53 19.42 -2.05
N SER A 136 -3.68 18.80 -1.24
CA SER A 136 -2.24 19.09 -1.20
C SER A 136 -1.57 18.77 -2.53
N LEU A 137 -1.91 17.65 -3.17
CA LEU A 137 -1.48 17.29 -4.52
C LEU A 137 -1.85 18.38 -5.54
N MET A 138 -3.11 18.82 -5.55
CA MET A 138 -3.59 19.85 -6.49
C MET A 138 -2.86 21.19 -6.32
N LEU A 139 -2.64 21.62 -5.08
CA LEU A 139 -1.90 22.84 -4.76
C LEU A 139 -0.41 22.73 -5.11
N SER A 140 0.19 21.58 -4.81
CA SER A 140 1.58 21.27 -5.16
C SER A 140 1.78 21.31 -6.67
N PHE A 141 0.88 20.68 -7.43
CA PHE A 141 0.88 20.68 -8.90
C PHE A 141 0.81 22.09 -9.47
N LYS A 142 -0.13 22.91 -8.98
CA LYS A 142 -0.26 24.32 -9.37
C LYS A 142 1.01 25.13 -9.10
N SER A 143 1.71 24.83 -8.01
CA SER A 143 2.96 25.51 -7.63
C SER A 143 4.22 24.99 -8.34
N HIS A 144 4.07 24.04 -9.28
CA HIS A 144 5.17 23.33 -9.97
C HIS A 144 6.11 22.57 -9.02
N GLN A 145 5.58 22.10 -7.88
CA GLN A 145 6.29 21.26 -6.90
C GLN A 145 5.74 19.83 -6.87
N ALA A 146 5.01 19.43 -7.93
CA ALA A 146 4.21 18.21 -7.96
C ALA A 146 4.96 16.95 -7.51
N THR A 147 4.41 16.29 -6.48
CA THR A 147 4.74 14.92 -6.09
C THR A 147 3.47 14.10 -6.26
N LEU A 148 3.51 13.09 -7.13
CA LEU A 148 2.35 12.24 -7.45
C LEU A 148 2.36 11.01 -6.54
N PHE A 149 1.21 10.37 -6.35
CA PHE A 149 1.14 9.13 -5.58
C PHE A 149 1.79 8.01 -6.39
N GLN A 150 2.97 7.54 -5.98
CA GLN A 150 3.69 6.44 -6.62
C GLN A 150 4.67 5.80 -5.64
N ILE A 151 4.95 4.50 -5.84
CA ILE A 151 6.03 3.82 -5.13
C ILE A 151 7.30 3.94 -5.99
N HIS A 152 8.38 4.47 -5.43
CA HIS A 152 9.70 4.33 -6.03
C HIS A 152 10.28 3.02 -5.52
N GLY A 153 10.55 2.08 -6.44
CA GLY A 153 10.83 0.67 -6.16
C GLY A 153 11.99 0.29 -5.24
N ASP A 154 12.49 1.17 -4.37
CA ASP A 154 13.37 0.85 -3.24
C ASP A 154 13.30 1.83 -2.03
N SER A 155 12.43 2.87 -2.02
CA SER A 155 12.24 3.72 -0.83
C SER A 155 11.06 4.68 -1.02
N LEU A 156 10.21 4.78 0.00
CA LEU A 156 9.36 5.96 0.21
C LEU A 156 10.24 7.21 0.23
N VAL A 157 9.93 8.16 -0.64
CA VAL A 157 10.39 9.54 -0.46
C VAL A 157 9.15 10.41 -0.52
N CYS A 158 8.58 10.70 0.65
CA CYS A 158 7.82 11.92 0.83
C CYS A 158 8.84 13.07 0.77
N GLY A 159 8.88 13.74 -0.38
CA GLY A 159 9.71 14.93 -0.63
C GLY A 159 8.85 16.17 -0.72
#